data_AF-A0A535MDJ7-F1
#
_entry.id   AF-A0A535MDJ7-F1
#
_cell.length_a   1.000
_cell.length_b   1.000
_cell.length_c   1.000
_cell.angle_alpha   90.00
_cell.angle_beta   90.00
_cell.angle_gamma   90.00
#
_symmetry.space_group_name_H-M   'P 1'
#
loop_
_entity.id
_entity.type
_entity.pdbx_description
1 polymer ?
#
loop_
_entity_poly.entity_id
_entity_poly.type
_entity_poly.pdbx_seq_one_letter_code
_entity_poly.pdbx_strand_id
1 'polypeptide(L)'
;MDAVWRIESARLIAGLARIVGDVGVAEELAQDALVAALEQWPVSGIPAKPGAWLMGTAKHRAIDLLRRRKRLERKQEQLGHELLVSQQETAEKEFDAAMEDEMGDDLLRLIFVACHPVLSKDARVALTLRLLGGLTTEEIARAFLVPEPTIAQRIVRAKRTLAEAHVPFEVPRGAELAARLSSVLEVVYLIFNEGYSATAGDDWLRPELCEDALRLGRILAELVPTEPEVHGLVALMEIQASRLRARLGPSGEPVLLLDQDRGRWDQLLIHRGLKALERAEKLGGALGRYTVQAAIAACHARAGTPEETDWPGIAALYDALAQLAPSPVVDLNRAVALGMAFGPAAGLELADTLTSEPSLQNYAFLPSVRGDLLAKLGRLDEAQAEFARAASLTRNARQRKLLLERAAACKQGDLVPQQD
;
A
#
# COMPACT_ATOMS: atom_id res chain seq x y z
N MET A 1 20.62 2.25 8.89
CA MET A 1 20.46 3.30 7.86
C MET A 1 19.20 3.06 7.05
N ASP A 2 19.09 1.94 6.34
CA ASP A 2 17.93 1.64 5.49
C ASP A 2 16.58 1.71 6.21
N ALA A 3 16.48 1.19 7.44
CA ALA A 3 15.26 1.27 8.24
C ALA A 3 14.86 2.74 8.55
N VAL A 4 15.82 3.56 9.01
CA VAL A 4 15.61 4.98 9.30
C VAL A 4 15.20 5.74 8.04
N TRP A 5 15.87 5.48 6.92
CA TRP A 5 15.52 6.13 5.65
C TRP A 5 14.12 5.75 5.17
N ARG A 6 13.73 4.47 5.23
CA ARG A 6 12.38 4.03 4.86
C ARG A 6 11.29 4.69 5.70
N ILE A 7 11.54 4.89 7.00
CA ILE A 7 10.58 5.52 7.91
C ILE A 7 10.48 7.04 7.65
N GLU A 8 11.62 7.71 7.44
CA GLU A 8 11.68 9.17 7.44
C GLU A 8 11.57 9.80 6.04
N SER A 9 11.86 9.06 4.96
CA SER A 9 12.02 9.62 3.61
C SER A 9 10.76 10.31 3.11
N ALA A 10 9.58 9.71 3.30
CA ALA A 10 8.33 10.27 2.79
C ALA A 10 8.02 11.61 3.46
N ARG A 11 8.22 11.70 4.79
CA ARG A 11 8.02 12.94 5.57
C ARG A 11 9.05 14.00 5.21
N LEU A 12 10.30 13.60 5.02
CA LEU A 12 11.38 14.49 4.61
C LEU A 12 11.10 15.09 3.23
N ILE A 13 10.75 14.26 2.24
CA ILE A 13 10.45 14.69 0.88
C ILE A 13 9.21 15.59 0.86
N ALA A 14 8.16 15.25 1.60
CA ALA A 14 6.96 16.07 1.72
C ALA A 14 7.27 17.48 2.25
N GLY A 15 8.02 17.57 3.36
CA GLY A 15 8.40 18.86 3.93
C GLY A 15 9.30 19.69 3.00
N LEU A 16 10.22 19.04 2.27
CA LEU A 16 11.06 19.72 1.29
C LEU A 16 10.28 20.17 0.05
N ALA A 17 9.32 19.37 -0.41
CA ALA A 17 8.48 19.68 -1.57
C ALA A 17 7.63 20.93 -1.33
N ARG A 18 7.13 21.10 -0.10
CA ARG A 18 6.49 22.35 0.33
C ARG A 18 7.42 23.56 0.23
N ILE A 19 8.70 23.40 0.58
CA ILE A 19 9.68 24.49 0.53
C ILE A 19 10.06 24.85 -0.91
N VAL A 20 10.34 23.86 -1.74
CA VAL A 20 10.90 24.07 -3.08
C VAL A 20 9.87 24.09 -4.21
N GLY A 21 8.62 23.69 -3.93
CA GLY A 21 7.52 23.61 -4.88
C GLY A 21 7.65 22.50 -5.93
N ASP A 22 8.64 21.61 -5.80
CA ASP A 22 8.96 20.58 -6.79
C ASP A 22 9.35 19.28 -6.10
N VAL A 23 8.60 18.20 -6.38
CA VAL A 23 8.80 16.87 -5.78
C VAL A 23 10.12 16.23 -6.20
N GLY A 24 10.56 16.44 -7.44
CA GLY A 24 11.83 15.90 -7.94
C GLY A 24 13.01 16.54 -7.23
N VAL A 25 12.99 17.88 -7.13
CA VAL A 25 14.01 18.65 -6.41
C VAL A 25 14.02 18.31 -4.92
N ALA A 26 12.84 18.15 -4.32
CA ALA A 26 12.72 17.75 -2.92
C ALA A 26 13.35 16.37 -2.64
N GLU A 27 13.14 15.39 -3.53
CA GLU A 27 13.77 14.08 -3.40
C GLU A 27 15.28 14.13 -3.59
N GLU A 28 15.79 14.91 -4.54
CA GLU A 28 17.23 15.11 -4.71
C GLU A 28 17.86 15.68 -3.44
N LEU A 29 17.25 16.72 -2.85
CA LEU A 29 17.70 17.32 -1.59
C LEU A 29 17.65 16.34 -0.41
N ALA A 30 16.63 15.47 -0.39
CA ALA A 30 16.51 14.43 0.62
C ALA A 30 17.63 13.38 0.47
N GLN A 31 17.90 12.92 -0.77
CA GLN A 31 18.98 11.97 -1.06
C GLN A 31 20.35 12.55 -0.70
N ASP A 32 20.55 13.82 -0.97
CA ASP A 32 21.73 14.58 -0.59
C ASP A 32 21.97 14.61 0.93
N ALA A 33 20.91 14.76 1.72
CA ALA A 33 20.98 14.65 3.18
C ALA A 33 21.26 13.22 3.65
N LEU A 34 20.74 12.21 2.94
CA LEU A 34 21.07 10.80 3.21
C LEU A 34 22.55 10.52 2.95
N VAL A 35 23.13 11.04 1.87
CA VAL A 35 24.57 10.91 1.58
C VAL A 35 25.40 11.50 2.72
N ALA A 36 25.04 12.70 3.19
CA ALA A 36 25.72 13.32 4.33
C ALA A 36 25.60 12.47 5.62
N ALA A 37 24.43 11.86 5.86
CA ALA A 37 24.25 10.94 6.99
C ALA A 37 25.14 9.68 6.85
N LEU A 38 25.27 9.12 5.65
CA LEU A 38 26.10 7.95 5.37
C LEU A 38 27.59 8.23 5.57
N GLU A 39 28.03 9.47 5.33
CA GLU A 39 29.42 9.89 5.60
C GLU A 39 29.67 10.14 7.09
N GLN A 40 28.72 10.76 7.79
CA GLN A 40 28.94 11.26 9.15
C GLN A 40 28.59 10.26 10.26
N TRP A 41 27.45 9.56 10.15
CA TRP A 41 26.94 8.71 11.24
C TRP A 41 27.81 7.50 11.58
N PRO A 42 28.57 6.87 10.65
CA PRO A 42 29.51 5.81 11.01
C PRO A 42 30.58 6.27 12.01
N VAL A 43 30.93 7.56 12.01
CA VAL A 43 31.95 8.14 12.88
C VAL A 43 31.31 8.75 14.14
N SER A 44 30.21 9.50 14.00
CA SER A 44 29.59 10.24 15.10
C SER A 44 28.54 9.45 15.87
N GLY A 45 28.15 8.27 15.38
CA GLY A 45 26.94 7.58 15.80
C GLY A 45 25.67 8.18 15.19
N ILE A 46 24.59 7.40 15.24
CA ILE A 46 23.26 7.82 14.77
C ILE A 46 22.65 8.80 15.80
N PRO A 47 22.20 10.00 15.39
CA PRO A 47 21.57 10.95 16.31
C PRO A 47 20.30 10.38 16.97
N ALA A 48 19.96 10.85 18.18
CA ALA A 48 18.75 10.44 18.88
C ALA A 48 17.44 10.78 18.14
N LYS A 49 17.47 11.81 17.28
CA LYS A 49 16.36 12.19 16.38
C LYS A 49 16.86 12.25 14.92
N PRO A 50 16.97 11.09 14.23
CA PRO A 50 17.54 11.03 12.89
C PRO A 50 16.77 11.87 11.85
N GLY A 51 15.44 11.81 11.87
CA GLY A 51 14.59 12.56 10.94
C GLY A 51 14.78 14.08 11.04
N ALA A 52 14.89 14.62 12.27
CA ALA A 52 15.14 16.04 12.49
C ALA A 52 16.53 16.47 11.96
N TRP A 53 17.54 15.62 12.13
CA TRP A 53 18.88 15.87 11.62
C TRP A 53 18.90 15.89 10.07
N LEU A 54 18.23 14.92 9.44
CA LEU A 54 18.10 14.84 7.99
C LEU A 54 17.36 16.07 7.44
N MET A 55 16.25 16.47 8.08
CA MET A 55 15.49 17.67 7.72
C MET A 55 16.34 18.94 7.83
N GLY A 56 17.07 19.13 8.93
CA GLY A 56 17.97 20.27 9.10
C GLY A 56 19.05 20.34 8.02
N THR A 57 19.65 19.20 7.70
CA THR A 57 20.69 19.09 6.65
C THR A 57 20.11 19.42 5.26
N ALA A 58 18.96 18.85 4.93
CA ALA A 58 18.29 19.10 3.66
C ALA A 58 17.79 20.55 3.54
N LYS A 59 17.30 21.15 4.64
CA LYS A 59 16.83 22.55 4.69
C LYS A 59 17.94 23.54 4.31
N HIS A 60 19.15 23.36 4.85
CA HIS A 60 20.28 24.22 4.48
C HIS A 60 20.56 24.18 2.97
N ARG A 61 20.55 22.98 2.38
CA ARG A 61 20.74 22.82 0.93
C ARG A 61 19.57 23.40 0.12
N ALA A 62 18.34 23.23 0.58
CA ALA A 62 17.14 23.82 -0.04
C ALA A 62 17.23 25.34 -0.09
N ILE A 63 17.62 25.98 1.02
CA ILE A 63 17.84 27.42 1.11
C ILE A 63 18.92 27.88 0.12
N ASP A 64 20.04 27.16 0.05
CA ASP A 64 21.12 27.48 -0.88
C ASP A 64 20.69 27.36 -2.35
N LEU A 65 19.88 26.34 -2.68
CA LEU A 65 19.29 26.19 -4.01
C LEU A 65 18.37 27.37 -4.37
N LEU A 66 17.44 27.72 -3.47
CA LEU A 66 16.53 28.86 -3.67
C LEU A 66 17.30 30.18 -3.82
N ARG A 67 18.37 30.38 -3.03
CA ARG A 67 19.27 31.53 -3.17
C ARG A 67 19.99 31.56 -4.51
N ARG A 68 20.39 30.39 -5.06
CA ARG A 68 20.99 30.30 -6.41
C ARG A 68 19.97 30.62 -7.50
N ARG A 69 18.75 30.08 -7.41
CA ARG A 69 17.65 30.38 -8.35
C ARG A 69 17.31 31.86 -8.35
N LYS A 70 17.11 32.47 -7.18
CA LYS A 70 16.85 33.91 -7.05
C LYS A 70 17.99 34.77 -7.60
N ARG A 71 19.26 34.34 -7.44
CA ARG A 71 20.41 35.02 -8.06
C ARG A 71 20.43 34.86 -9.58
N LEU A 72 19.99 33.72 -10.11
CA LEU A 72 19.92 33.48 -11.55
C LEU A 72 18.77 34.25 -12.20
N GLU A 73 17.57 34.21 -11.61
CA GLU A 73 16.41 35.03 -12.00
C GLU A 73 16.75 36.51 -11.91
N ARG A 74 17.40 36.94 -10.83
CA ARG A 74 17.90 38.31 -10.75
C ARG A 74 18.98 38.60 -11.76
N LYS A 75 19.86 37.68 -12.16
CA LYS A 75 20.79 37.93 -13.27
C LYS A 75 20.08 38.00 -14.62
N GLN A 76 18.93 37.34 -14.77
CA GLN A 76 18.05 37.47 -15.93
C GLN A 76 17.25 38.79 -15.90
N GLU A 77 16.88 39.29 -14.72
CA GLU A 77 16.19 40.57 -14.50
C GLU A 77 17.15 41.78 -14.36
N GLN A 78 18.41 41.57 -13.96
CA GLN A 78 19.49 42.57 -13.79
C GLN A 78 20.15 42.93 -15.13
N LEU A 79 19.31 43.13 -16.14
CA LEU A 79 19.41 44.30 -17.02
C LEU A 79 18.76 45.55 -16.36
N GLY A 80 18.22 45.46 -15.15
CA GLY A 80 17.74 46.61 -14.36
C GLY A 80 18.04 46.48 -12.85
N HIS A 81 19.14 47.12 -12.43
CA HIS A 81 19.54 47.65 -11.10
C HIS A 81 19.40 46.81 -9.80
N GLU A 82 20.46 46.88 -9.00
CA GLU A 82 20.69 46.18 -7.72
C GLU A 82 20.04 46.82 -6.49
N LEU A 83 19.67 45.98 -5.50
CA LEU A 83 20.11 46.09 -4.10
C LEU A 83 19.69 44.86 -3.25
N LEU A 84 20.58 44.38 -2.37
CA LEU A 84 20.38 43.30 -1.38
C LEU A 84 20.91 43.76 -0.01
N VAL A 85 20.18 43.40 1.05
CA VAL A 85 20.66 42.96 2.40
C VAL A 85 19.50 42.81 3.42
N SER A 86 18.28 43.30 3.16
CA SER A 86 17.20 43.28 4.18
C SER A 86 16.32 42.01 4.26
N GLN A 87 16.44 41.02 3.35
CA GLN A 87 15.53 39.86 3.28
C GLN A 87 15.97 38.63 4.11
N GLN A 88 17.01 38.77 4.92
CA GLN A 88 17.69 37.67 5.59
C GLN A 88 16.92 37.12 6.79
N GLU A 89 16.30 37.98 7.60
CA GLU A 89 15.60 37.54 8.83
C GLU A 89 14.13 37.18 8.61
N THR A 90 13.47 37.78 7.63
CA THR A 90 12.04 37.55 7.37
C THR A 90 11.79 36.17 6.78
N ALA A 91 12.66 35.72 5.88
CA ALA A 91 12.56 34.38 5.30
C ALA A 91 12.83 33.27 6.34
N GLU A 92 13.81 33.44 7.23
CA GLU A 92 14.06 32.43 8.28
C GLU A 92 12.91 32.36 9.30
N LYS A 93 12.33 33.50 9.69
CA LYS A 93 11.20 33.58 10.65
C LYS A 93 9.87 33.11 10.06
N GLU A 94 9.57 33.41 8.79
CA GLU A 94 8.39 32.88 8.08
C GLU A 94 8.52 31.37 7.82
N PHE A 95 9.74 30.86 7.63
CA PHE A 95 10.00 29.43 7.42
C PHE A 95 9.88 28.58 8.68
N ASP A 96 10.30 29.08 9.84
CA ASP A 96 10.23 28.34 11.11
C ASP A 96 8.78 28.26 11.62
N ALA A 97 8.00 29.35 11.51
CA ALA A 97 6.59 29.38 11.93
C ALA A 97 5.67 28.46 11.10
N ALA A 98 6.02 28.19 9.84
CA ALA A 98 5.21 27.37 8.95
C ALA A 98 5.34 25.86 9.28
N MET A 99 6.41 25.43 9.96
CA MET A 99 6.73 24.02 10.19
C MET A 99 6.20 23.42 11.50
N GLU A 100 5.84 24.24 12.49
CA GLU A 100 5.49 23.75 13.83
C GLU A 100 4.11 23.05 13.93
N ASP A 101 3.23 23.12 12.91
CA ASP A 101 1.83 22.66 13.03
C ASP A 101 1.28 21.73 11.91
N GLU A 102 2.06 21.34 10.88
CA GLU A 102 1.46 20.76 9.65
C GLU A 102 2.15 19.51 9.03
N MET A 103 3.03 18.80 9.74
CA MET A 103 3.73 17.63 9.15
C MET A 103 2.80 16.50 8.66
N GLY A 104 1.57 16.42 9.16
CA GLY A 104 0.55 15.47 8.68
C GLY A 104 -0.06 15.85 7.33
N ASP A 105 -0.23 17.15 7.06
CA ASP A 105 -0.84 17.67 5.84
C ASP A 105 0.12 17.54 4.64
N ASP A 106 1.42 17.71 4.86
CA ASP A 106 2.41 17.63 3.78
C ASP A 106 2.49 16.24 3.12
N LEU A 107 2.28 15.16 3.88
CA LEU A 107 2.23 13.80 3.31
C LEU A 107 0.99 13.60 2.43
N LEU A 108 -0.15 14.17 2.85
CA LEU A 108 -1.38 14.15 2.07
C LEU A 108 -1.24 14.96 0.77
N ARG A 109 -0.65 16.16 0.86
CA ARG A 109 -0.28 16.99 -0.31
C ARG A 109 0.57 16.20 -1.29
N LEU A 110 1.60 15.49 -0.81
CA LEU A 110 2.48 14.67 -1.64
C LEU A 110 1.70 13.56 -2.39
N ILE A 111 0.73 12.91 -1.76
CA ILE A 111 -0.12 11.89 -2.42
C ILE A 111 -0.96 12.52 -3.52
N PHE A 112 -1.62 13.65 -3.25
CA PHE A 112 -2.46 14.32 -4.25
C PHE A 112 -1.65 14.85 -5.45
N VAL A 113 -0.40 15.26 -5.22
CA VAL A 113 0.54 15.62 -6.30
C VAL A 113 0.96 14.38 -7.09
N ALA A 114 1.35 13.29 -6.41
CA ALA A 114 1.74 12.05 -7.06
C ALA A 114 0.56 11.37 -7.83
N CYS A 115 -0.68 11.66 -7.44
CA CYS A 115 -1.90 11.19 -8.09
C CYS A 115 -2.49 12.17 -9.12
N HIS A 116 -1.73 13.20 -9.56
CA HIS A 116 -2.21 14.19 -10.50
C HIS A 116 -2.62 13.58 -11.86
N PRO A 117 -3.73 14.04 -12.49
CA PRO A 117 -4.24 13.46 -13.73
C PRO A 117 -3.30 13.54 -14.94
N VAL A 118 -2.36 14.49 -14.92
CA VAL A 118 -1.30 14.62 -15.94
C VAL A 118 -0.41 13.37 -16.05
N LEU A 119 -0.35 12.57 -15.00
CA LEU A 119 0.39 11.31 -14.98
C LEU A 119 -0.49 10.17 -15.46
N SER A 120 0.09 9.20 -16.18
CA SER A 120 -0.59 7.94 -16.45
C SER A 120 -0.82 7.15 -15.15
N LYS A 121 -1.81 6.25 -15.14
CA LYS A 121 -2.12 5.40 -13.97
C LYS A 121 -0.87 4.69 -13.42
N ASP A 122 -0.14 4.03 -14.32
CA ASP A 122 1.12 3.36 -14.03
C ASP A 122 2.18 4.27 -13.41
N ALA A 123 2.26 5.53 -13.87
CA ALA A 123 3.19 6.51 -13.34
C ALA A 123 2.79 6.98 -11.94
N ARG A 124 1.49 7.22 -11.67
CA ARG A 124 0.98 7.60 -10.35
C ARG A 124 1.29 6.53 -9.30
N VAL A 125 1.01 5.27 -9.65
CA VAL A 125 1.24 4.13 -8.76
C VAL A 125 2.74 3.94 -8.51
N ALA A 126 3.57 3.92 -9.56
CA ALA A 126 5.02 3.75 -9.39
C ALA A 126 5.67 4.89 -8.60
N LEU A 127 5.29 6.14 -8.90
CA LEU A 127 5.80 7.32 -8.18
C LEU A 127 5.39 7.27 -6.70
N THR A 128 4.14 6.90 -6.42
CA THR A 128 3.68 6.88 -5.03
C THR A 128 4.29 5.75 -4.22
N LEU A 129 4.37 4.54 -4.78
CA LEU A 129 5.05 3.42 -4.11
C LEU A 129 6.51 3.76 -3.78
N ARG A 130 7.18 4.52 -4.66
CA ARG A 130 8.55 4.98 -4.44
C ARG A 130 8.65 6.03 -3.34
N LEU A 131 7.83 7.08 -3.41
CA LEU A 131 7.93 8.25 -2.53
C LEU A 131 7.33 8.01 -1.15
N LEU A 132 6.19 7.33 -1.10
CA LEU A 132 5.39 7.13 0.11
C LEU A 132 5.45 5.70 0.62
N GLY A 133 5.45 4.71 -0.27
CA GLY A 133 5.58 3.30 0.13
C GLY A 133 7.00 2.93 0.59
N GLY A 134 8.01 3.75 0.27
CA GLY A 134 9.41 3.47 0.58
C GLY A 134 9.99 2.27 -0.19
N LEU A 135 9.27 1.77 -1.21
CA LEU A 135 9.72 0.63 -2.02
C LEU A 135 10.95 1.02 -2.86
N THR A 136 11.83 0.05 -3.09
CA THR A 136 12.91 0.20 -4.06
C THR A 136 12.38 0.13 -5.49
N THR A 137 13.13 0.68 -6.45
CA THR A 137 12.81 0.56 -7.87
C THR A 137 12.67 -0.91 -8.29
N GLU A 138 13.51 -1.77 -7.72
CA GLU A 138 13.48 -3.22 -7.95
C GLU A 138 12.18 -3.86 -7.43
N GLU A 139 11.75 -3.52 -6.21
CA GLU A 139 10.47 -3.99 -5.64
C GLU A 139 9.29 -3.56 -6.51
N ILE A 140 9.28 -2.30 -6.96
CA ILE A 140 8.21 -1.77 -7.83
C ILE A 140 8.24 -2.45 -9.20
N ALA A 141 9.41 -2.67 -9.80
CA ALA A 141 9.55 -3.35 -11.09
C ALA A 141 8.99 -4.77 -11.07
N ARG A 142 9.19 -5.48 -9.96
CA ARG A 142 8.58 -6.79 -9.71
C ARG A 142 7.07 -6.69 -9.61
N ALA A 143 6.53 -5.72 -8.87
CA ALA A 143 5.08 -5.53 -8.75
C ALA A 143 4.40 -5.23 -10.10
N PHE A 144 5.08 -4.51 -10.98
CA PHE A 144 4.61 -4.20 -12.33
C PHE A 144 4.93 -5.26 -13.39
N LEU A 145 5.71 -6.29 -13.05
CA LEU A 145 6.22 -7.29 -13.99
C LEU A 145 6.95 -6.67 -15.21
N VAL A 146 7.70 -5.59 -15.00
CA VAL A 146 8.52 -4.94 -16.03
C VAL A 146 9.97 -4.81 -15.58
N PRO A 147 10.95 -4.64 -16.49
CA PRO A 147 12.34 -4.46 -16.12
C PRO A 147 12.57 -3.25 -15.20
N GLU A 148 13.51 -3.36 -14.26
CA GLU A 148 13.86 -2.27 -13.33
C GLU A 148 14.19 -0.94 -14.03
N PRO A 149 14.96 -0.90 -15.14
CA PRO A 149 15.21 0.35 -15.87
C PRO A 149 13.92 1.02 -16.39
N THR A 150 12.90 0.23 -16.72
CA THR A 150 11.60 0.74 -17.17
C THR A 150 10.89 1.50 -16.05
N ILE A 151 10.91 0.97 -14.81
CA ILE A 151 10.36 1.65 -13.65
C ILE A 151 11.19 2.88 -13.27
N ALA A 152 12.52 2.78 -13.26
CA ALA A 152 13.40 3.91 -12.97
C ALA A 152 13.07 5.10 -13.89
N GLN A 153 13.02 4.86 -15.20
CA GLN A 153 12.68 5.88 -16.18
C GLN A 153 11.23 6.38 -16.03
N ARG A 154 10.29 5.50 -15.68
CA ARG A 154 8.89 5.88 -15.44
C ARG A 154 8.78 6.86 -14.28
N ILE A 155 9.47 6.62 -13.18
CA ILE A 155 9.50 7.50 -12.00
C ILE A 155 10.14 8.85 -12.34
N VAL A 156 11.29 8.85 -13.04
CA VAL A 156 11.96 10.09 -13.47
C VAL A 156 11.06 10.92 -14.40
N ARG A 157 10.44 10.29 -15.40
CA ARG A 157 9.50 10.96 -16.30
C ARG A 157 8.30 11.52 -15.55
N ALA A 158 7.75 10.79 -14.58
CA ALA A 158 6.62 11.26 -13.79
C ALA A 158 6.94 12.55 -13.03
N LYS A 159 8.08 12.62 -12.34
CA LYS A 159 8.53 13.84 -11.64
C LYS A 159 8.70 15.01 -12.60
N ARG A 160 9.34 14.77 -13.75
CA ARG A 160 9.53 15.80 -14.78
C ARG A 160 8.19 16.32 -15.30
N THR A 161 7.24 15.43 -15.58
CA THR A 161 5.91 15.82 -16.05
C THR A 161 5.14 16.65 -15.01
N LEU A 162 5.27 16.34 -13.71
CA LEU A 162 4.68 17.16 -12.64
C LEU A 162 5.31 18.57 -12.61
N ALA A 163 6.63 18.66 -12.74
CA ALA A 163 7.37 19.91 -12.76
C ALA A 163 7.01 20.77 -13.99
N GLU A 164 7.00 20.18 -15.19
CA GLU A 164 6.63 20.85 -16.45
C GLU A 164 5.18 21.37 -16.41
N ALA A 165 4.28 20.62 -15.76
CA ALA A 165 2.88 21.02 -15.58
C ALA A 165 2.67 22.02 -14.42
N HIS A 166 3.72 22.40 -13.68
CA HIS A 166 3.66 23.31 -12.54
C HIS A 166 2.58 22.92 -11.52
N VAL A 167 2.47 21.63 -11.23
CA VAL A 167 1.46 21.11 -10.29
C VAL A 167 1.71 21.70 -8.89
N PRO A 168 0.74 22.42 -8.29
CA PRO A 168 0.94 23.03 -6.98
C PRO A 168 1.04 21.96 -5.89
N PHE A 169 1.94 22.17 -4.93
CA PHE A 169 2.08 21.31 -3.75
C PHE A 169 1.02 21.66 -2.70
N GLU A 170 -0.23 21.30 -2.99
CA GLU A 170 -1.37 21.52 -2.09
C GLU A 170 -2.38 20.39 -2.18
N VAL A 171 -3.29 20.32 -1.20
CA VAL A 171 -4.47 19.47 -1.30
C VAL A 171 -5.48 20.20 -2.19
N PRO A 172 -5.84 19.63 -3.37
CA PRO A 172 -6.78 20.29 -4.28
C PRO A 172 -8.16 20.40 -3.64
N ARG A 173 -9.00 21.30 -4.16
CA ARG A 173 -10.40 21.48 -3.71
C ARG A 173 -11.38 21.25 -4.86
N GLY A 174 -12.64 20.97 -4.51
CA GLY A 174 -13.73 20.85 -5.47
C GLY A 174 -13.49 19.77 -6.53
N ALA A 175 -13.65 20.13 -7.81
CA ALA A 175 -13.58 19.20 -8.93
C ALA A 175 -12.20 18.52 -9.08
N GLU A 176 -11.11 19.23 -8.74
CA GLU A 176 -9.77 18.66 -8.83
C GLU A 176 -9.51 17.58 -7.77
N LEU A 177 -10.08 17.75 -6.57
CA LEU A 177 -10.03 16.71 -5.55
C LEU A 177 -10.74 15.46 -6.05
N ALA A 178 -11.98 15.62 -6.54
CA ALA A 178 -12.77 14.52 -7.05
C ALA A 178 -12.06 13.77 -8.20
N ALA A 179 -11.39 14.50 -9.10
CA ALA A 179 -10.65 13.91 -10.22
C ALA A 179 -9.44 13.07 -9.78
N ARG A 180 -8.85 13.36 -8.61
CA ARG A 180 -7.66 12.66 -8.09
C ARG A 180 -8.00 11.57 -7.08
N LEU A 181 -9.16 11.66 -6.42
CA LEU A 181 -9.52 10.85 -5.26
C LEU A 181 -9.50 9.34 -5.54
N SER A 182 -10.02 8.89 -6.68
CA SER A 182 -10.01 7.47 -7.04
C SER A 182 -8.59 6.89 -7.13
N SER A 183 -7.65 7.66 -7.67
CA SER A 183 -6.23 7.28 -7.75
C SER A 183 -5.57 7.30 -6.37
N VAL A 184 -5.91 8.29 -5.54
CA VAL A 184 -5.45 8.36 -4.14
C VAL A 184 -5.88 7.11 -3.36
N LEU A 185 -7.15 6.71 -3.45
CA LEU A 185 -7.67 5.53 -2.77
C LEU A 185 -6.98 4.24 -3.22
N GLU A 186 -6.78 4.07 -4.53
CA GLU A 186 -6.05 2.92 -5.08
C GLU A 186 -4.62 2.83 -4.54
N VAL A 187 -3.94 3.96 -4.53
CA VAL A 187 -2.56 4.04 -4.04
C VAL A 187 -2.45 3.77 -2.54
N VAL A 188 -3.33 4.34 -1.72
CA VAL A 188 -3.38 4.08 -0.27
C VAL A 188 -3.62 2.59 -0.01
N TYR A 189 -4.53 1.96 -0.76
CA TYR A 189 -4.78 0.53 -0.61
C TYR A 189 -3.60 -0.33 -1.06
N LEU A 190 -2.87 0.07 -2.10
CA LEU A 190 -1.66 -0.63 -2.53
C LEU A 190 -0.57 -0.60 -1.46
N ILE A 191 -0.35 0.55 -0.82
CA ILE A 191 0.59 0.67 0.32
C ILE A 191 0.16 -0.26 1.46
N PHE A 192 -1.14 -0.26 1.78
CA PHE A 192 -1.68 -1.16 2.80
C PHE A 192 -1.43 -2.64 2.47
N ASN A 193 -1.71 -3.05 1.23
CA ASN A 193 -1.55 -4.45 0.80
C ASN A 193 -0.08 -4.91 0.84
N GLU A 194 0.88 -4.05 0.46
CA GLU A 194 2.30 -4.39 0.56
C GLU A 194 2.73 -4.57 2.02
N GLY A 195 2.18 -3.76 2.94
CA GLY A 195 2.35 -3.97 4.38
C GLY A 195 1.69 -5.25 4.89
N TYR A 196 0.50 -5.56 4.35
CA TYR A 196 -0.35 -6.65 4.81
C TYR A 196 0.09 -8.01 4.28
N SER A 197 0.78 -8.11 3.15
CA SER A 197 1.32 -9.38 2.66
C SER A 197 2.56 -9.09 1.84
N ALA A 198 3.72 -9.12 2.49
CA ALA A 198 4.97 -8.78 1.85
C ALA A 198 5.21 -9.68 0.62
N THR A 199 5.29 -9.06 -0.55
CA THR A 199 5.42 -9.77 -1.84
C THR A 199 6.77 -10.46 -1.98
N ALA A 200 7.78 -10.00 -1.25
CA ALA A 200 9.12 -10.57 -1.20
C ALA A 200 9.84 -10.26 0.13
N GLY A 201 10.86 -11.07 0.45
CA GLY A 201 11.71 -10.92 1.63
C GLY A 201 11.50 -12.01 2.69
N ASP A 202 12.17 -11.84 3.82
CA ASP A 202 12.15 -12.77 4.96
C ASP A 202 10.97 -12.52 5.93
N ASP A 203 10.37 -11.33 5.85
CA ASP A 203 9.23 -10.91 6.64
C ASP A 203 7.91 -11.16 5.90
N TRP A 204 6.90 -11.62 6.64
CA TRP A 204 5.55 -11.89 6.12
C TRP A 204 4.66 -10.63 6.10
N LEU A 205 4.95 -9.68 6.99
CA LEU A 205 4.21 -8.44 7.21
C LEU A 205 5.20 -7.28 7.34
N ARG A 206 4.81 -6.09 6.89
CA ARG A 206 5.47 -4.81 7.20
C ARG A 206 4.45 -3.89 7.92
N PRO A 207 4.20 -4.09 9.23
CA PRO A 207 3.11 -3.42 9.95
C PRO A 207 3.14 -1.89 9.87
N GLU A 208 4.34 -1.31 9.83
CA GLU A 208 4.55 0.14 9.70
C GLU A 208 3.85 0.73 8.46
N LEU A 209 3.89 0.03 7.31
CA LEU A 209 3.21 0.45 6.09
C LEU A 209 1.67 0.37 6.22
N CYS A 210 1.16 -0.63 6.93
CA CYS A 210 -0.27 -0.73 7.22
C CYS A 210 -0.72 0.43 8.12
N GLU A 211 0.07 0.78 9.14
CA GLU A 211 -0.22 1.89 10.06
C GLU A 211 -0.22 3.24 9.34
N ASP A 212 0.74 3.48 8.45
CA ASP A 212 0.77 4.70 7.64
C ASP A 212 -0.40 4.78 6.66
N ALA A 213 -0.74 3.69 5.96
CA ALA A 213 -1.90 3.67 5.07
C ALA A 213 -3.22 3.90 5.83
N LEU A 214 -3.37 3.32 7.03
CA LEU A 214 -4.53 3.58 7.90
C LEU A 214 -4.61 5.04 8.32
N ARG A 215 -3.49 5.64 8.72
CA ARG A 215 -3.41 7.06 9.08
C ARG A 215 -3.86 7.94 7.92
N LEU A 216 -3.35 7.67 6.71
CA LEU A 216 -3.73 8.38 5.48
C LEU A 216 -5.21 8.21 5.15
N GLY A 217 -5.74 6.99 5.23
CA GLY A 217 -7.16 6.72 5.02
C GLY A 217 -8.07 7.50 5.97
N ARG A 218 -7.71 7.57 7.26
CA ARG A 218 -8.48 8.33 8.27
C ARG A 218 -8.48 9.83 7.97
N ILE A 219 -7.32 10.40 7.60
CA ILE A 219 -7.23 11.81 7.21
C ILE A 219 -8.09 12.09 5.96
N LEU A 220 -8.10 11.19 4.98
CA LEU A 220 -8.98 11.31 3.81
C LEU A 220 -10.45 11.28 4.20
N ALA A 221 -10.85 10.41 5.12
CA ALA A 221 -12.24 10.32 5.60
C ALA A 221 -12.72 11.60 6.31
N GLU A 222 -11.81 12.33 6.95
CA GLU A 222 -12.09 13.64 7.55
C GLU A 222 -12.15 14.75 6.48
N LEU A 223 -11.27 14.71 5.48
CA LEU A 223 -11.20 15.69 4.39
C LEU A 223 -12.43 15.64 3.47
N VAL A 224 -12.92 14.43 3.15
CA VAL A 224 -14.08 14.20 2.28
C VAL A 224 -15.13 13.31 2.96
N PRO A 225 -15.81 13.83 3.99
CA PRO A 225 -16.68 13.02 4.87
C PRO A 225 -17.96 12.54 4.20
N THR A 226 -18.27 13.03 3.01
CA THR A 226 -19.43 12.67 2.19
C THR A 226 -19.10 11.68 1.08
N GLU A 227 -17.83 11.35 0.84
CA GLU A 227 -17.44 10.38 -0.19
C GLU A 227 -17.55 8.94 0.37
N PRO A 228 -18.47 8.09 -0.11
CA PRO A 228 -18.68 6.78 0.45
C PRO A 228 -17.46 5.85 0.33
N GLU A 229 -16.77 5.87 -0.82
CA GLU A 229 -15.66 4.94 -1.08
C GLU A 229 -14.43 5.20 -0.23
N VAL A 230 -14.27 6.41 0.31
CA VAL A 230 -13.23 6.72 1.29
C VAL A 230 -13.49 5.98 2.59
N HIS A 231 -14.74 6.01 3.08
CA HIS A 231 -15.15 5.25 4.26
C HIS A 231 -15.11 3.74 4.01
N GLY A 232 -15.47 3.29 2.82
CA GLY A 232 -15.32 1.89 2.39
C GLY A 232 -13.86 1.41 2.45
N LEU A 233 -12.91 2.22 1.96
CA LEU A 233 -11.49 1.88 2.03
C LEU A 233 -10.97 1.85 3.48
N VAL A 234 -11.33 2.84 4.30
CA VAL A 234 -10.97 2.84 5.72
C VAL A 234 -11.53 1.60 6.42
N ALA A 235 -12.80 1.26 6.17
CA ALA A 235 -13.43 0.07 6.73
C ALA A 235 -12.65 -1.20 6.39
N LEU A 236 -12.30 -1.38 5.11
CA LEU A 236 -11.53 -2.52 4.63
C LEU A 236 -10.18 -2.64 5.34
N MET A 237 -9.42 -1.54 5.38
CA MET A 237 -8.08 -1.53 5.99
C MET A 237 -8.13 -1.76 7.50
N GLU A 238 -9.08 -1.15 8.22
CA GLU A 238 -9.24 -1.32 9.68
C GLU A 238 -9.55 -2.78 10.02
N ILE A 239 -10.51 -3.39 9.30
CA ILE A 239 -10.91 -4.78 9.53
C ILE A 239 -9.76 -5.73 9.19
N GLN A 240 -9.05 -5.52 8.08
CA GLN A 240 -7.88 -6.33 7.74
C GLN A 240 -6.78 -6.17 8.79
N ALA A 241 -6.45 -4.95 9.18
CA ALA A 241 -5.41 -4.64 10.16
C ALA A 241 -5.69 -5.25 11.54
N SER A 242 -6.97 -5.42 11.91
CA SER A 242 -7.36 -6.07 13.17
C SER A 242 -6.74 -7.46 13.36
N ARG A 243 -6.39 -8.12 12.25
CA ARG A 243 -5.87 -9.49 12.23
C ARG A 243 -4.36 -9.58 12.31
N LEU A 244 -3.62 -8.46 12.19
CA LEU A 244 -2.15 -8.47 12.05
C LEU A 244 -1.46 -9.32 13.13
N ARG A 245 -1.95 -9.26 14.37
CA ARG A 245 -1.39 -10.03 15.51
C ARG A 245 -1.66 -11.52 15.46
N ALA A 246 -2.72 -11.96 14.77
CA ALA A 246 -3.11 -13.37 14.68
C ALA A 246 -2.49 -14.08 13.47
N ARG A 247 -1.92 -13.34 12.51
CA ARG A 247 -1.43 -13.88 11.23
C ARG A 247 -0.07 -14.57 11.29
N LEU A 248 0.63 -14.45 12.42
CA LEU A 248 1.92 -15.07 12.67
C LEU A 248 1.86 -15.89 13.95
N GLY A 249 2.38 -17.11 13.87
CA GLY A 249 2.58 -17.97 15.02
C GLY A 249 3.85 -17.59 15.80
N PRO A 250 4.12 -18.26 16.94
CA PRO A 250 5.23 -17.92 17.84
C PRO A 250 6.62 -17.97 17.18
N SER A 251 6.80 -18.79 16.14
CA SER A 251 8.06 -18.91 15.40
C SER A 251 8.07 -18.07 14.11
N GLY A 252 7.05 -17.21 13.92
CA GLY A 252 6.89 -16.38 12.73
C GLY A 252 6.30 -17.11 11.52
N GLU A 253 5.83 -18.33 11.67
CA GLU A 253 5.11 -19.04 10.62
C GLU A 253 3.78 -18.35 10.28
N PRO A 254 3.39 -18.31 8.99
CA PRO A 254 2.09 -17.77 8.58
C PRO A 254 0.95 -18.65 9.08
N VAL A 255 -0.07 -18.03 9.67
CA VAL A 255 -1.30 -18.70 10.11
C VAL A 255 -2.41 -18.44 9.09
N LEU A 256 -3.06 -19.48 8.56
CA LEU A 256 -4.15 -19.35 7.60
C LEU A 256 -5.37 -18.67 8.24
N LEU A 257 -6.27 -18.12 7.42
CA LEU A 257 -7.39 -17.33 7.93
C LEU A 257 -8.32 -18.11 8.86
N LEU A 258 -8.58 -19.39 8.57
CA LEU A 258 -9.46 -20.22 9.40
C LEU A 258 -8.76 -20.74 10.65
N ASP A 259 -7.43 -20.81 10.65
CA ASP A 259 -6.64 -21.23 11.80
C ASP A 259 -6.25 -20.07 12.72
N GLN A 260 -6.59 -18.83 12.34
CA GLN A 260 -6.32 -17.64 13.15
C GLN A 260 -7.19 -17.63 14.40
N ASP A 261 -6.55 -17.50 15.56
CA ASP A 261 -7.23 -17.22 16.82
C ASP A 261 -7.94 -15.85 16.75
N ARG A 262 -9.27 -15.88 16.61
CA ARG A 262 -10.12 -14.69 16.53
C ARG A 262 -10.15 -13.89 17.84
N GLY A 263 -9.84 -14.51 18.98
CA GLY A 263 -9.68 -13.82 20.26
C GLY A 263 -8.48 -12.86 20.27
N ARG A 264 -7.51 -13.04 19.36
CA ARG A 264 -6.36 -12.14 19.18
C ARG A 264 -6.62 -11.00 18.19
N TRP A 265 -7.80 -10.94 17.58
CA TRP A 265 -8.15 -9.86 16.65
C TRP A 265 -8.46 -8.58 17.42
N ASP A 266 -7.95 -7.46 16.93
CA ASP A 266 -8.10 -6.16 17.58
C ASP A 266 -9.55 -5.65 17.46
N GLN A 267 -10.28 -5.77 18.57
CA GLN A 267 -11.70 -5.39 18.66
C GLN A 267 -11.94 -3.89 18.43
N LEU A 268 -10.96 -3.03 18.74
CA LEU A 268 -11.08 -1.60 18.49
C LEU A 268 -11.04 -1.31 16.98
N LEU A 269 -10.11 -1.95 16.25
CA LEU A 269 -10.02 -1.83 14.80
C LEU A 269 -11.26 -2.43 14.11
N ILE A 270 -11.76 -3.57 14.58
CA ILE A 270 -13.03 -4.16 14.09
C ILE A 270 -14.18 -3.16 14.25
N HIS A 271 -14.37 -2.59 15.44
CA HIS A 271 -15.44 -1.64 15.69
C HIS A 271 -15.34 -0.37 14.84
N ARG A 272 -14.13 0.18 14.68
CA ARG A 272 -13.89 1.33 13.80
C ARG A 272 -14.21 1.00 12.35
N GLY A 273 -13.76 -0.15 11.88
CA GLY A 273 -14.01 -0.60 10.52
C GLY A 273 -15.50 -0.82 10.23
N LEU A 274 -16.23 -1.46 11.15
CA LEU A 274 -17.68 -1.65 11.02
C LEU A 274 -18.44 -0.32 11.01
N LYS A 275 -18.03 0.66 11.83
CA LYS A 275 -18.62 2.02 11.79
C LYS A 275 -18.35 2.75 10.48
N ALA A 276 -17.13 2.62 9.94
CA ALA A 276 -16.79 3.21 8.64
C ALA A 276 -17.59 2.54 7.51
N LEU A 277 -17.80 1.22 7.56
CA LEU A 277 -18.65 0.50 6.61
C LEU A 277 -20.10 0.99 6.66
N GLU A 278 -20.69 1.07 7.85
CA GLU A 278 -22.04 1.61 8.05
C GLU A 278 -22.16 3.05 7.52
N ARG A 279 -21.11 3.87 7.69
CA ARG A 279 -21.06 5.23 7.15
C ARG A 279 -21.05 5.24 5.62
N ALA A 280 -20.25 4.39 4.98
CA ALA A 280 -20.21 4.25 3.52
C ALA A 280 -21.59 3.86 2.97
N GLU A 281 -22.24 2.88 3.58
CA GLU A 281 -23.59 2.43 3.20
C GLU A 281 -24.63 3.54 3.34
N LYS A 282 -24.63 4.28 4.46
CA LYS A 282 -25.54 5.42 4.70
C LYS A 282 -25.39 6.56 3.70
N LEU A 283 -24.20 6.74 3.13
CA LEU A 283 -23.94 7.73 2.08
C LEU A 283 -24.33 7.22 0.68
N GLY A 284 -24.93 6.03 0.57
CA GLY A 284 -25.34 5.43 -0.71
C GLY A 284 -24.24 4.64 -1.41
N GLY A 285 -23.13 4.36 -0.74
CA GLY A 285 -21.95 3.67 -1.30
C GLY A 285 -21.96 2.16 -1.22
N ALA A 286 -23.08 1.51 -0.91
CA ALA A 286 -23.13 0.06 -0.65
C ALA A 286 -22.55 -0.81 -1.78
N LEU A 287 -22.60 -0.33 -3.03
CA LEU A 287 -22.05 -1.00 -4.22
C LEU A 287 -20.71 -0.40 -4.69
N GLY A 288 -20.02 0.34 -3.84
CA GLY A 288 -18.68 0.82 -4.10
C GLY A 288 -17.64 -0.29 -4.02
N ARG A 289 -16.57 -0.21 -4.81
CA ARG A 289 -15.52 -1.24 -4.91
C ARG A 289 -14.89 -1.57 -3.55
N TYR A 290 -14.52 -0.56 -2.77
CA TYR A 290 -13.92 -0.76 -1.45
C TYR A 290 -14.97 -1.13 -0.42
N THR A 291 -16.18 -0.57 -0.54
CA THR A 291 -17.30 -0.88 0.35
C THR A 291 -17.69 -2.36 0.28
N VAL A 292 -17.78 -2.94 -0.92
CA VAL A 292 -18.07 -4.39 -1.09
C VAL A 292 -16.92 -5.25 -0.56
N GLN A 293 -15.67 -4.88 -0.80
CA GLN A 293 -14.52 -5.58 -0.21
C GLN A 293 -14.52 -5.50 1.32
N ALA A 294 -14.88 -4.35 1.89
CA ALA A 294 -15.00 -4.16 3.33
C ALA A 294 -16.14 -5.02 3.90
N ALA A 295 -17.27 -5.14 3.19
CA ALA A 295 -18.37 -6.02 3.58
C ALA A 295 -17.94 -7.50 3.62
N ILE A 296 -17.14 -7.95 2.64
CA ILE A 296 -16.54 -9.30 2.65
C ILE A 296 -15.67 -9.49 3.91
N ALA A 297 -14.79 -8.53 4.18
CA ALA A 297 -13.95 -8.57 5.38
C ALA A 297 -14.78 -8.54 6.67
N ALA A 298 -15.88 -7.79 6.70
CA ALA A 298 -16.79 -7.68 7.83
C ALA A 298 -17.51 -9.00 8.14
N CYS A 299 -17.85 -9.82 7.14
CA CYS A 299 -18.42 -11.15 7.38
C CYS A 299 -17.49 -12.02 8.24
N HIS A 300 -16.19 -11.98 7.99
CA HIS A 300 -15.21 -12.66 8.86
C HIS A 300 -15.12 -12.02 10.24
N ALA A 301 -15.09 -10.69 10.33
CA ALA A 301 -14.92 -9.97 11.60
C ALA A 301 -16.13 -10.06 12.53
N ARG A 302 -17.33 -10.32 12.00
CA ARG A 302 -18.56 -10.48 12.79
C ARG A 302 -18.71 -11.88 13.39
N ALA A 303 -18.08 -12.88 12.80
CA ALA A 303 -18.17 -14.26 13.27
C ALA A 303 -17.17 -14.52 14.40
N GLY A 304 -17.64 -15.09 15.52
CA GLY A 304 -16.81 -15.36 16.69
C GLY A 304 -15.86 -16.54 16.47
N THR A 305 -16.26 -17.48 15.63
CA THR A 305 -15.50 -18.67 15.24
C THR A 305 -15.41 -18.83 13.71
N PRO A 306 -14.44 -19.59 13.19
CA PRO A 306 -14.37 -19.93 11.77
C PRO A 306 -15.66 -20.48 11.18
N GLU A 307 -16.34 -21.35 11.93
CA GLU A 307 -17.55 -22.07 11.52
C GLU A 307 -18.77 -21.14 11.41
N GLU A 308 -18.82 -20.07 12.19
CA GLU A 308 -19.88 -19.04 12.15
C GLU A 308 -19.76 -18.07 10.96
N THR A 309 -18.72 -18.22 10.12
CA THR A 309 -18.51 -17.32 8.99
C THR A 309 -19.62 -17.45 7.95
N ASP A 310 -20.26 -16.33 7.60
CA ASP A 310 -21.29 -16.27 6.56
C ASP A 310 -20.69 -16.42 5.15
N TRP A 311 -20.35 -17.65 4.79
CA TRP A 311 -19.82 -17.99 3.46
C TRP A 311 -20.81 -17.74 2.31
N PRO A 312 -22.11 -18.06 2.44
CA PRO A 312 -23.09 -17.69 1.42
C PRO A 312 -23.14 -16.18 1.16
N GLY A 313 -23.11 -15.35 2.22
CA GLY A 313 -23.02 -13.90 2.09
C GLY A 313 -21.72 -13.44 1.42
N ILE A 314 -20.58 -14.03 1.78
CA ILE A 314 -19.29 -13.74 1.14
C ILE A 314 -19.31 -14.09 -0.36
N ALA A 315 -19.89 -15.24 -0.74
CA ALA A 315 -20.03 -15.65 -2.13
C ALA A 315 -20.86 -14.63 -2.93
N ALA A 316 -22.00 -14.19 -2.39
CA ALA A 316 -22.85 -13.18 -3.03
C ALA A 316 -22.14 -11.82 -3.16
N LEU A 317 -21.33 -11.42 -2.18
CA LEU A 317 -20.53 -10.21 -2.26
C LEU A 317 -19.41 -10.32 -3.31
N TYR A 318 -18.79 -11.49 -3.47
CA TYR A 318 -17.84 -11.74 -4.57
C TYR A 318 -18.53 -11.74 -5.94
N ASP A 319 -19.77 -12.23 -6.05
CA ASP A 319 -20.58 -12.11 -7.28
C ASP A 319 -20.80 -10.64 -7.65
N ALA A 320 -21.12 -9.79 -6.67
CA ALA A 320 -21.27 -8.35 -6.88
C ALA A 320 -19.93 -7.70 -7.25
N LEU A 321 -18.84 -8.06 -6.57
CA LEU A 321 -17.51 -7.52 -6.84
C LEU A 321 -17.00 -7.90 -8.24
N ALA A 322 -17.25 -9.12 -8.69
CA ALA A 322 -16.87 -9.58 -10.03
C ALA A 322 -17.58 -8.77 -11.14
N GLN A 323 -18.80 -8.31 -10.90
CA GLN A 323 -19.53 -7.42 -11.83
C GLN A 323 -19.01 -5.97 -11.78
N LEU A 324 -18.70 -5.47 -10.57
CA LEU A 324 -18.25 -4.09 -10.36
C LEU A 324 -16.80 -3.85 -10.82
N ALA A 325 -15.92 -4.82 -10.58
CA ALA A 325 -14.49 -4.73 -10.88
C ALA A 325 -13.97 -6.09 -11.41
N PRO A 326 -14.28 -6.45 -12.66
CA PRO A 326 -13.86 -7.73 -13.24
C PRO A 326 -12.34 -7.92 -13.17
N SER A 327 -11.91 -9.04 -12.61
CA SER A 327 -10.50 -9.39 -12.48
C SER A 327 -10.33 -10.88 -12.23
N PRO A 328 -9.38 -11.56 -12.91
CA PRO A 328 -9.09 -12.97 -12.64
C PRO A 328 -8.72 -13.27 -11.18
N VAL A 329 -8.19 -12.27 -10.45
CA VAL A 329 -7.91 -12.39 -9.02
C VAL A 329 -9.19 -12.36 -8.18
N VAL A 330 -10.18 -11.54 -8.58
CA VAL A 330 -11.50 -11.53 -7.96
C VAL A 330 -12.22 -12.86 -8.20
N ASP A 331 -12.15 -13.40 -9.42
CA ASP A 331 -12.75 -14.70 -9.74
C ASP A 331 -12.09 -15.86 -8.99
N LEU A 332 -10.76 -15.79 -8.77
CA LEU A 332 -10.07 -16.79 -7.95
C LEU A 332 -10.52 -16.73 -6.48
N ASN A 333 -10.66 -15.53 -5.91
CA ASN A 333 -11.16 -15.39 -4.55
C ASN A 333 -12.64 -15.81 -4.42
N ARG A 334 -13.43 -15.55 -5.46
CA ARG A 334 -14.82 -16.02 -5.59
C ARG A 334 -14.87 -17.56 -5.63
N ALA A 335 -13.94 -18.22 -6.30
CA ALA A 335 -13.84 -19.68 -6.31
C ALA A 335 -13.65 -20.25 -4.89
N VAL A 336 -12.82 -19.60 -4.06
CA VAL A 336 -12.67 -19.97 -2.64
C VAL A 336 -14.00 -19.79 -1.90
N ALA A 337 -14.67 -18.65 -2.06
CA ALA A 337 -15.95 -18.38 -1.40
C ALA A 337 -17.04 -19.39 -1.77
N LEU A 338 -17.17 -19.73 -3.06
CA LEU A 338 -18.09 -20.77 -3.55
C LEU A 338 -17.73 -22.15 -2.98
N GLY A 339 -16.44 -22.47 -2.94
CA GLY A 339 -15.94 -23.72 -2.36
C GLY A 339 -16.29 -23.88 -0.88
N MET A 340 -16.28 -22.79 -0.13
CA MET A 340 -16.65 -22.78 1.28
C MET A 340 -18.16 -22.74 1.52
N ALA A 341 -18.93 -22.07 0.65
CA ALA A 341 -20.39 -21.93 0.79
C ALA A 341 -21.16 -23.15 0.29
N PHE A 342 -20.70 -23.75 -0.81
CA PHE A 342 -21.44 -24.78 -1.58
C PHE A 342 -20.62 -26.06 -1.79
N GLY A 343 -19.49 -26.18 -1.10
CA GLY A 343 -18.62 -27.35 -1.13
C GLY A 343 -17.46 -27.23 -2.12
N PRO A 344 -16.33 -27.91 -1.86
CA PRO A 344 -15.06 -27.68 -2.55
C PRO A 344 -15.11 -27.97 -4.06
N ALA A 345 -16.03 -28.83 -4.52
CA ALA A 345 -16.24 -29.09 -5.94
C ALA A 345 -16.71 -27.83 -6.71
N ALA A 346 -17.63 -27.04 -6.14
CA ALA A 346 -18.14 -25.83 -6.77
C ALA A 346 -17.04 -24.76 -6.93
N GLY A 347 -16.18 -24.64 -5.93
CA GLY A 347 -15.00 -23.77 -6.01
C GLY A 347 -13.99 -24.25 -7.04
N LEU A 348 -13.74 -25.56 -7.10
CA LEU A 348 -12.75 -26.14 -8.01
C LEU A 348 -13.15 -25.96 -9.48
N GLU A 349 -14.44 -26.12 -9.80
CA GLU A 349 -14.95 -25.89 -11.16
C GLU A 349 -14.62 -24.48 -11.66
N LEU A 350 -14.84 -23.44 -10.84
CA LEU A 350 -14.49 -22.08 -11.21
C LEU A 350 -12.95 -21.92 -11.31
N ALA A 351 -12.20 -22.44 -10.34
CA ALA A 351 -10.73 -22.37 -10.35
C ALA A 351 -10.09 -23.10 -11.55
N ASP A 352 -10.74 -24.14 -12.09
CA ASP A 352 -10.32 -24.85 -13.30
C ASP A 352 -10.39 -23.94 -14.53
N THR A 353 -11.45 -23.14 -14.67
CA THR A 353 -11.59 -22.21 -15.81
C THR A 353 -10.44 -21.18 -15.87
N LEU A 354 -9.96 -20.76 -14.69
CA LEU A 354 -8.89 -19.78 -14.53
C LEU A 354 -7.49 -20.31 -14.88
N THR A 355 -7.32 -21.62 -15.09
CA THR A 355 -6.02 -22.18 -15.53
C THR A 355 -5.62 -21.74 -16.93
N SER A 356 -6.60 -21.38 -17.74
CA SER A 356 -6.39 -20.89 -19.09
C SER A 356 -6.02 -19.40 -19.13
N GLU A 357 -6.19 -18.66 -18.02
CA GLU A 357 -5.95 -17.22 -17.95
C GLU A 357 -4.45 -16.87 -18.00
N PRO A 358 -3.96 -16.17 -19.05
CA PRO A 358 -2.55 -15.85 -19.20
C PRO A 358 -1.98 -15.04 -18.03
N SER A 359 -2.80 -14.16 -17.45
CA SER A 359 -2.39 -13.30 -16.33
C SER A 359 -2.14 -14.06 -15.02
N LEU A 360 -2.66 -15.29 -14.88
CA LEU A 360 -2.52 -16.11 -13.67
C LEU A 360 -1.49 -17.24 -13.79
N GLN A 361 -0.85 -17.42 -14.95
CA GLN A 361 0.08 -18.53 -15.19
C GLN A 361 1.24 -18.60 -14.19
N ASN A 362 1.76 -17.44 -13.77
CA ASN A 362 2.85 -17.30 -12.80
C ASN A 362 2.36 -16.88 -11.41
N TYR A 363 1.05 -16.90 -11.17
CA TYR A 363 0.46 -16.46 -9.91
C TYR A 363 0.32 -17.64 -8.95
N ALA A 364 1.20 -17.72 -7.95
CA ALA A 364 1.29 -18.86 -7.02
C ALA A 364 -0.02 -19.19 -6.28
N PHE A 365 -0.93 -18.23 -6.12
CA PHE A 365 -2.20 -18.47 -5.43
C PHE A 365 -3.19 -19.32 -6.22
N LEU A 366 -3.16 -19.30 -7.56
CA LEU A 366 -4.04 -20.17 -8.37
C LEU A 366 -3.79 -21.66 -8.08
N PRO A 367 -2.56 -22.20 -8.26
CA PRO A 367 -2.27 -23.58 -7.88
C PRO A 367 -2.44 -23.81 -6.36
N SER A 368 -2.17 -22.83 -5.50
CA SER A 368 -2.42 -22.99 -4.06
C SER A 368 -3.90 -23.20 -3.72
N VAL A 369 -4.81 -22.43 -4.33
CA VAL A 369 -6.27 -22.55 -4.13
C VAL A 369 -6.78 -23.87 -4.68
N ARG A 370 -6.33 -24.26 -5.88
CA ARG A 370 -6.65 -25.58 -6.46
C ARG A 370 -6.21 -26.70 -5.53
N GLY A 371 -4.97 -26.65 -5.03
CA GLY A 371 -4.43 -27.65 -4.11
C GLY A 371 -5.27 -27.78 -2.83
N ASP A 372 -5.74 -26.66 -2.29
CA ASP A 372 -6.63 -26.63 -1.11
C ASP A 372 -7.97 -27.34 -1.38
N LEU A 373 -8.64 -26.97 -2.48
CA LEU A 373 -9.93 -27.54 -2.86
C LEU A 373 -9.81 -29.03 -3.22
N LEU A 374 -8.74 -29.43 -3.90
CA LEU A 374 -8.44 -30.84 -4.22
C LEU A 374 -8.19 -31.66 -2.95
N ALA A 375 -7.43 -31.12 -2.00
CA ALA A 375 -7.19 -31.80 -0.73
C ALA A 375 -8.50 -32.02 0.05
N LYS A 376 -9.39 -31.02 0.10
CA LYS A 376 -10.72 -31.13 0.71
C LYS A 376 -11.62 -32.17 0.03
N LEU A 377 -11.41 -32.42 -1.26
CA LEU A 377 -12.09 -33.49 -2.01
C LEU A 377 -11.43 -34.87 -1.86
N GLY A 378 -10.34 -34.99 -1.09
CA GLY A 378 -9.57 -36.22 -0.95
C GLY A 378 -8.71 -36.57 -2.17
N ARG A 379 -8.57 -35.66 -3.15
CA ARG A 379 -7.74 -35.83 -4.37
C ARG A 379 -6.28 -35.48 -4.06
N LEU A 380 -5.66 -36.24 -3.15
CA LEU A 380 -4.40 -35.90 -2.51
C LEU A 380 -3.21 -35.82 -3.48
N ASP A 381 -3.13 -36.71 -4.48
CA ASP A 381 -2.02 -36.69 -5.46
C ASP A 381 -2.04 -35.42 -6.32
N GLU A 382 -3.23 -34.98 -6.74
CA GLU A 382 -3.40 -33.75 -7.50
C GLU A 382 -3.15 -32.52 -6.63
N ALA A 383 -3.64 -32.53 -5.38
CA ALA A 383 -3.37 -31.48 -4.41
C ALA A 383 -1.87 -31.30 -4.15
N GLN A 384 -1.14 -32.41 -4.02
CA GLN A 384 0.29 -32.45 -3.81
C GLN A 384 1.06 -31.80 -4.97
N ALA A 385 0.66 -32.09 -6.21
CA ALA A 385 1.26 -31.50 -7.40
C ALA A 385 1.02 -29.99 -7.47
N GLU A 386 -0.20 -29.55 -7.16
CA GLU A 386 -0.57 -28.13 -7.16
C GLU A 386 0.14 -27.33 -6.06
N PHE A 387 0.26 -27.87 -4.84
CA PHE A 387 1.05 -27.21 -3.79
C PHE A 387 2.54 -27.12 -4.14
N ALA A 388 3.12 -28.15 -4.75
CA ALA A 388 4.50 -28.12 -5.21
C ALA A 388 4.71 -27.07 -6.33
N ARG A 389 3.74 -26.93 -7.24
CA ARG A 389 3.73 -25.88 -8.27
C ARG A 389 3.59 -24.49 -7.65
N ALA A 390 2.70 -24.30 -6.70
CA ALA A 390 2.57 -23.04 -5.98
C ALA A 390 3.89 -22.66 -5.28
N ALA A 391 4.57 -23.64 -4.66
CA ALA A 391 5.85 -23.45 -4.00
C ALA A 391 6.99 -23.06 -4.95
N SER A 392 6.95 -23.48 -6.23
CA SER A 392 7.97 -23.08 -7.21
C SER A 392 7.77 -21.67 -7.78
N LEU A 393 6.53 -21.16 -7.71
CA LEU A 393 6.17 -19.83 -8.22
C LEU A 393 6.32 -18.71 -7.18
N THR A 394 6.23 -19.02 -5.88
CA THR A 394 6.41 -18.00 -4.83
C THR A 394 7.88 -17.66 -4.58
N ARG A 395 8.12 -16.39 -4.28
CA ARG A 395 9.44 -15.85 -3.89
C ARG A 395 9.51 -15.51 -2.39
N ASN A 396 8.43 -15.69 -1.64
CA ASN A 396 8.42 -15.51 -0.20
C ASN A 396 8.85 -16.83 0.47
N ALA A 397 9.93 -16.80 1.23
CA ALA A 397 10.52 -18.01 1.82
C ALA A 397 9.58 -18.72 2.80
N ARG A 398 8.81 -17.95 3.59
CA ARG A 398 7.83 -18.50 4.54
C ARG A 398 6.62 -19.10 3.81
N GLN A 399 6.14 -18.44 2.76
CA GLN A 399 5.08 -18.99 1.91
C GLN A 399 5.51 -20.30 1.25
N ARG A 400 6.74 -20.32 0.69
CA ARG A 400 7.29 -21.51 0.05
C ARG A 400 7.37 -22.68 1.01
N LYS A 401 7.85 -22.44 2.23
CA LYS A 401 7.93 -23.46 3.28
C LYS A 401 6.55 -24.04 3.60
N LEU A 402 5.56 -23.19 3.85
CA LEU A 402 4.18 -23.63 4.12
C LEU A 402 3.62 -24.49 2.97
N LEU A 403 3.79 -24.06 1.71
CA LEU A 403 3.29 -24.81 0.55
C LEU A 403 3.97 -26.18 0.40
N LEU A 404 5.28 -26.27 0.69
CA LEU A 404 5.99 -27.55 0.68
C LEU A 404 5.54 -28.48 1.82
N GLU A 405 5.26 -27.93 3.01
CA GLU A 405 4.71 -28.69 4.13
C GLU A 405 3.32 -29.24 3.80
N ARG A 406 2.46 -28.43 3.17
CA ARG A 406 1.15 -28.89 2.68
C ARG A 406 1.27 -29.98 1.62
N ALA A 407 2.20 -29.83 0.68
CA ALA A 407 2.48 -30.86 -0.32
C ALA A 407 2.97 -32.18 0.32
N ALA A 408 3.77 -32.10 1.39
CA ALA A 408 4.25 -33.28 2.11
C ALA A 408 3.11 -33.97 2.89
N ALA A 409 2.23 -33.20 3.53
CA ALA A 409 1.08 -33.73 4.27
C ALA A 409 0.10 -34.49 3.36
N CYS A 410 -0.09 -34.07 2.11
CA CYS A 410 -0.86 -34.82 1.11
C CYS A 410 -0.29 -36.23 0.87
N LYS A 411 1.05 -36.40 0.88
CA LYS A 411 1.67 -37.72 0.68
C LYS A 411 1.51 -38.66 1.87
N GLN A 412 1.43 -38.10 3.07
CA GLN A 412 1.35 -38.88 4.31
C GLN A 412 -0.10 -39.27 4.63
N GLY A 413 -1.08 -38.66 3.97
CA GLY A 413 -2.50 -38.85 4.28
C GLY A 413 -2.96 -38.10 5.54
N ASP A 414 -2.12 -37.21 6.07
CA ASP A 414 -2.30 -36.55 7.37
C ASP A 414 -3.18 -35.29 7.28
N LEU A 415 -3.58 -34.86 6.08
CA LEU A 415 -4.61 -33.84 5.92
C LEU A 415 -5.97 -34.46 6.26
N VAL A 416 -6.31 -34.43 7.54
CA VAL A 416 -7.64 -34.80 8.02
C VAL A 416 -8.65 -33.94 7.25
N PRO A 417 -9.59 -34.52 6.50
CA PRO A 417 -10.70 -33.76 5.94
C PRO A 417 -11.44 -33.17 7.13
N GLN A 418 -11.49 -31.84 7.26
CA GLN A 418 -12.51 -31.21 8.09
C GLN A 418 -13.85 -31.57 7.45
N GLN A 419 -14.47 -32.62 7.96
CA GLN A 419 -15.83 -33.02 7.62
C GLN A 419 -16.78 -32.10 8.38
N ASP A 420 -17.72 -31.55 7.59
CA ASP A 420 -18.91 -30.77 7.90
C ASP A 420 -18.74 -29.28 8.27
#